data_AF-A0A292SAN1-F1
#
_entry.id   AF-A0A292SAN1-F1
#
_cell.length_a   1.000
_cell.length_b   1.000
_cell.length_c   1.000
_cell.angle_alpha   90.00
_cell.angle_beta   90.00
_cell.angle_gamma   90.00
#
_symmetry.space_group_name_H-M   'P 1'
#
loop_
_entity.id
_entity.type
_entity.pdbx_description
1 polymer ?
#
loop_
_entity_poly.entity_id
_entity_poly.type
_entity_poly.pdbx_seq_one_letter_code
_entity_poly.pdbx_strand_id
1 'polypeptide(L)'
;MKNNNYIDISKALKGQKQTGRSFHITFAVLKKKVLAIGVNNYDRVVYKIKYGKYKVFGSKSYKPCFHSEISAILKLGKEDCSDIEFFNIRIDNNGNIASSKPCANCMNMLRTMGFKRIYYTNS
;
A
#
# COMPACT_ATOMS: atom_id res chain seq x y z
N MET A 1 -17.51 -2.43 -6.35
CA MET A 1 -16.86 -1.88 -5.13
C MET A 1 -17.53 -0.56 -4.77
N LYS A 2 -17.84 -0.29 -3.49
CA LYS A 2 -18.42 1.00 -3.03
C LYS A 2 -17.50 2.24 -3.20
N ASN A 3 -16.41 2.14 -3.98
CA ASN A 3 -15.23 3.02 -3.90
C ASN A 3 -14.57 3.37 -5.26
N ASN A 4 -15.34 3.55 -6.35
CA ASN A 4 -14.76 4.02 -7.63
C ASN A 4 -13.91 5.30 -7.45
N ASN A 5 -14.29 6.16 -6.50
CA ASN A 5 -13.57 7.39 -6.18
C ASN A 5 -12.08 7.17 -5.81
N TYR A 6 -11.72 6.11 -5.09
CA TYR A 6 -10.31 5.87 -4.75
C TYR A 6 -9.46 5.49 -5.95
N ILE A 7 -10.04 4.84 -6.96
CA ILE A 7 -9.34 4.53 -8.21
C ILE A 7 -9.06 5.82 -8.98
N ASP A 8 -10.03 6.72 -9.06
CA ASP A 8 -9.88 7.99 -9.78
C ASP A 8 -8.84 8.89 -9.09
N ILE A 9 -8.88 8.98 -7.75
CA ILE A 9 -7.84 9.65 -6.96
C ILE A 9 -6.46 9.02 -7.22
N SER A 10 -6.40 7.69 -7.28
CA SER A 10 -5.14 6.98 -7.56
C SER A 10 -4.58 7.33 -8.94
N LYS A 11 -5.44 7.39 -9.97
CA LYS A 11 -5.05 7.79 -11.33
C LYS A 11 -4.54 9.22 -11.36
N ALA A 12 -5.21 10.15 -10.68
CA ALA A 12 -4.80 11.55 -10.60
C ALA A 12 -3.44 11.73 -9.87
N LEU A 13 -3.20 10.97 -8.78
CA LEU A 13 -1.95 11.06 -8.01
C LEU A 13 -0.76 10.37 -8.69
N LYS A 14 -1.00 9.42 -9.61
CA LYS A 14 0.05 8.64 -10.30
C LYS A 14 1.12 9.56 -10.90
N GLY A 15 0.72 10.54 -11.70
CA GLY A 15 1.64 11.43 -12.43
C GLY A 15 2.54 12.29 -11.53
N GLN A 16 2.16 12.51 -10.28
CA GLN A 16 2.89 13.36 -9.34
C GLN A 16 3.78 12.55 -8.38
N LYS A 17 3.47 11.27 -8.16
CA LYS A 17 4.04 10.48 -7.05
C LYS A 17 4.70 9.16 -7.47
N GLN A 18 4.53 8.73 -8.72
CA GLN A 18 5.15 7.49 -9.19
C GLN A 18 6.67 7.65 -9.33
N THR A 19 7.42 6.72 -8.74
CA THR A 19 8.90 6.70 -8.74
C THR A 19 9.49 5.47 -9.45
N GLY A 20 8.66 4.58 -10.00
CA GLY A 20 9.16 3.38 -10.68
C GLY A 20 8.11 2.67 -11.51
N ARG A 21 8.28 1.37 -11.74
CA ARG A 21 7.53 0.60 -12.77
C ARG A 21 6.02 0.46 -12.60
N SER A 22 5.48 0.81 -11.44
CA SER A 22 4.04 0.79 -11.18
C SER A 22 3.72 1.69 -10.01
N PHE A 23 2.52 2.27 -10.03
CA PHE A 23 2.02 3.09 -8.95
C PHE A 23 1.13 2.25 -8.03
N HIS A 24 1.47 2.25 -6.75
CA HIS A 24 0.77 1.54 -5.70
C HIS A 24 0.41 2.54 -4.62
N ILE A 25 -0.84 2.50 -4.18
CA ILE A 25 -1.38 3.45 -3.22
C ILE A 25 -2.30 2.72 -2.25
N THR A 26 -2.17 3.07 -0.98
CA THR A 26 -2.96 2.49 0.11
C THR A 26 -3.65 3.60 0.87
N PHE A 27 -4.98 3.51 0.98
CA PHE A 27 -5.80 4.40 1.80
C PHE A 27 -6.13 3.71 3.12
N ALA A 28 -5.86 4.37 4.25
CA ALA A 28 -6.35 3.96 5.56
C ALA A 28 -7.60 4.76 5.90
N VAL A 29 -8.72 4.09 6.16
CA VAL A 29 -10.05 4.71 6.25
C VAL A 29 -10.74 4.32 7.56
N LEU A 30 -11.27 5.32 8.26
CA LEU A 30 -12.11 5.15 9.44
C LEU A 30 -13.48 5.77 9.19
N LYS A 31 -14.55 4.96 9.20
CA LYS A 31 -15.96 5.44 9.09
C LYS A 31 -16.16 6.49 7.98
N LYS A 32 -15.61 6.24 6.78
CA LYS A 32 -15.60 7.11 5.58
C LYS A 32 -14.57 8.25 5.53
N LYS A 33 -13.78 8.46 6.59
CA LYS A 33 -12.69 9.45 6.60
C LYS A 33 -11.38 8.78 6.22
N VAL A 34 -10.69 9.30 5.21
CA VAL A 34 -9.31 8.92 4.92
C VAL A 34 -8.42 9.52 6.01
N LEU A 35 -7.76 8.66 6.79
CA LEU A 35 -6.82 9.07 7.84
C LEU A 35 -5.39 9.19 7.30
N ALA A 36 -5.00 8.30 6.40
CA ALA A 36 -3.66 8.29 5.82
C ALA A 36 -3.67 7.75 4.39
N ILE A 37 -2.73 8.24 3.58
CA ILE A 37 -2.47 7.78 2.22
C ILE A 37 -0.99 7.43 2.09
N GLY A 38 -0.70 6.17 1.80
CA GLY A 38 0.65 5.68 1.51
C GLY A 38 0.84 5.44 0.03
N VAL A 39 2.03 5.74 -0.50
CA VAL A 39 2.41 5.41 -1.88
C VAL A 39 3.71 4.62 -1.88
N ASN A 40 3.88 3.72 -2.85
CA ASN A 40 5.14 3.04 -2.99
C ASN A 40 6.24 3.98 -3.46
N ASN A 41 7.47 3.72 -3.02
CA ASN A 41 8.64 4.49 -3.40
C ASN A 41 9.81 3.55 -3.75
N TYR A 42 10.26 3.59 -4.99
CA TYR A 42 11.37 2.76 -5.49
C TYR A 42 12.75 3.35 -5.18
N ASP A 43 12.82 4.64 -4.87
CA ASP A 43 14.05 5.36 -4.50
C ASP A 43 14.37 5.17 -3.01
N ARG A 44 13.36 4.92 -2.18
CA ARG A 44 13.55 4.45 -0.80
C ARG A 44 13.65 2.93 -0.76
N VAL A 45 14.85 2.44 -0.47
CA VAL A 45 15.05 1.01 -0.18
C VAL A 45 14.71 0.72 1.28
N VAL A 46 13.94 -0.35 1.51
CA VAL A 46 13.56 -0.86 2.83
C VAL A 46 14.76 -1.60 3.45
N TYR A 47 15.83 -0.89 3.79
CA TYR A 47 16.88 -1.44 4.63
C TYR A 47 16.56 -1.12 6.09
N LYS A 48 16.08 -2.13 6.83
CA LYS A 48 15.68 -2.08 8.24
C LYS A 48 14.49 -1.18 8.53
N ILE A 49 13.28 -1.74 8.40
CA ILE A 49 12.16 -1.21 9.18
C ILE A 49 12.20 -1.90 10.54
N LYS A 50 11.98 -1.11 11.59
CA LYS A 50 11.79 -1.38 13.03
C LYS A 50 10.99 -2.66 13.41
N TYR A 51 10.42 -3.38 12.43
CA TYR A 51 9.51 -4.52 12.58
C TYR A 51 10.07 -5.88 12.08
N GLY A 52 11.39 -5.98 11.82
CA GLY A 52 12.08 -7.26 11.58
C GLY A 52 12.84 -7.38 10.26
N LYS A 53 13.44 -8.55 10.01
CA LYS A 53 14.15 -8.85 8.75
C LYS A 53 13.15 -8.93 7.60
N TYR A 54 13.29 -8.05 6.61
CA TYR A 54 12.52 -8.11 5.36
C TYR A 54 12.88 -9.40 4.62
N LYS A 55 11.95 -10.38 4.60
CA LYS A 55 12.10 -11.56 3.76
C LYS A 55 11.88 -11.16 2.31
N VAL A 56 12.92 -11.29 1.49
CA VAL A 56 12.85 -11.04 0.04
C VAL A 56 11.93 -12.11 -0.56
N PHE A 57 10.74 -11.71 -0.98
CA PHE A 57 9.84 -12.55 -1.77
C PHE A 57 9.90 -12.07 -3.21
N GLY A 58 10.53 -12.85 -4.09
CA GLY A 58 10.61 -12.55 -5.52
C GLY A 58 11.79 -13.24 -6.22
N SER A 59 11.84 -13.10 -7.55
CA SER A 59 12.99 -13.48 -8.37
C SER A 59 14.25 -12.73 -7.95
N LYS A 60 15.43 -13.20 -8.38
CA LYS A 60 16.73 -12.50 -8.17
C LYS A 60 16.73 -11.02 -8.61
N SER A 61 15.77 -10.62 -9.46
CA SER A 61 15.57 -9.24 -9.94
C SER A 61 14.64 -8.38 -9.07
N TYR A 62 14.10 -8.89 -7.95
CA TYR A 62 13.24 -8.12 -7.06
C TYR A 62 14.05 -7.08 -6.28
N LYS A 63 13.90 -5.80 -6.65
CA LYS A 63 14.42 -4.69 -5.86
C LYS A 63 13.44 -4.40 -4.71
N PRO A 64 13.84 -4.57 -3.44
CA PRO A 64 12.98 -4.20 -2.31
C PRO A 64 12.71 -2.70 -2.37
N CYS A 65 11.45 -2.32 -2.53
CA CYS A 65 11.01 -0.93 -2.51
C CYS A 65 10.14 -0.67 -1.28
N PHE A 66 9.98 0.60 -0.93
CA PHE A 66 9.07 1.00 0.12
C PHE A 66 7.63 0.81 -0.36
N HIS A 67 6.86 -0.08 0.27
CA HIS A 67 5.50 -0.40 -0.17
C HIS A 67 4.48 0.63 0.33
N SER A 68 3.37 0.77 -0.40
CA SER A 68 2.31 1.72 -0.07
C SER A 68 1.64 1.42 1.27
N GLU A 69 1.50 0.14 1.63
CA GLU A 69 0.90 -0.30 2.89
C GLU A 69 1.75 0.15 4.08
N ILE A 70 3.06 -0.03 3.98
CA ILE A 70 4.02 0.45 4.98
C ILE A 70 3.94 1.97 5.08
N SER A 71 3.93 2.67 3.94
CA SER A 71 3.81 4.12 3.93
C SER A 71 2.53 4.61 4.58
N ALA A 72 1.41 3.91 4.40
CA ALA A 72 0.14 4.28 5.00
C ALA A 72 0.17 4.09 6.51
N ILE A 73 0.71 2.95 6.97
CA ILE A 73 0.82 2.64 8.40
C ILE A 73 1.72 3.62 9.14
N LEU A 74 2.91 3.92 8.60
CA LEU A 74 3.81 4.89 9.25
C LEU A 74 3.20 6.28 9.34
N LYS A 75 2.44 6.70 8.31
CA LYS A 75 1.73 7.99 8.31
C LYS A 75 0.51 7.98 9.23
N LEU A 76 -0.15 6.84 9.38
CA LEU A 76 -1.28 6.69 10.29
C LEU A 76 -0.83 6.90 11.74
N GLY A 77 0.40 6.48 12.09
CA GLY A 77 0.99 6.73 13.41
C GLY A 77 0.25 6.07 14.57
N LYS A 78 -0.61 5.09 14.28
CA LYS A 78 -1.37 4.32 15.26
C LYS A 78 -0.73 2.97 15.51
N GLU A 79 -0.88 2.45 16.73
CA GLU A 79 -0.48 1.08 17.09
C GLU A 79 -1.64 0.09 16.91
N ASP A 80 -2.88 0.55 17.14
CA ASP A 80 -4.11 -0.21 16.91
C ASP A 80 -4.85 0.26 15.65
N CYS A 81 -5.18 -0.69 14.78
CA CYS A 81 -5.91 -0.50 13.53
C CYS A 81 -7.24 -1.29 13.48
N SER A 82 -7.76 -1.78 14.62
CA SER A 82 -8.99 -2.57 14.73
C SER A 82 -10.26 -1.92 14.17
N ASP A 83 -10.26 -0.60 14.04
CA ASP A 83 -11.34 0.19 13.44
C ASP A 83 -11.06 0.63 12.00
N ILE A 84 -9.88 0.33 11.45
CA ILE A 84 -9.38 0.84 10.18
C ILE A 84 -9.58 -0.17 9.04
N GLU A 85 -10.15 0.34 7.94
CA GLU A 85 -10.23 -0.35 6.67
C GLU A 85 -9.14 0.15 5.73
N PHE A 86 -8.45 -0.76 5.05
CA PHE A 86 -7.41 -0.43 4.08
C PHE A 86 -7.89 -0.69 2.64
N PHE A 87 -7.58 0.22 1.73
CA PHE A 87 -7.82 0.05 0.30
C PHE A 87 -6.50 0.14 -0.46
N ASN A 88 -6.07 -0.98 -1.03
CA ASN A 88 -4.87 -1.08 -1.85
C ASN A 88 -5.24 -1.02 -3.33
N ILE A 89 -4.54 -0.18 -4.08
CA ILE A 89 -4.80 0.01 -5.50
C ILE A 89 -3.46 0.03 -6.23
N ARG A 90 -3.38 -0.72 -7.33
CA ARG A 90 -2.24 -0.70 -8.24
C ARG A 90 -2.67 -0.21 -9.60
N ILE A 91 -1.89 0.70 -10.14
CA ILE A 91 -1.98 1.18 -11.52
C ILE A 91 -0.68 0.83 -12.21
N ASP A 92 -0.76 0.13 -13.32
CA ASP A 92 0.39 -0.17 -14.17
C ASP A 92 0.85 1.09 -14.95
N ASN A 93 1.91 0.96 -15.73
CA ASN A 93 2.41 2.08 -16.54
C ASN A 93 1.42 2.52 -17.61
N ASN A 94 0.60 1.60 -18.12
CA ASN A 94 -0.44 1.87 -19.12
C ASN A 94 -1.69 2.56 -18.54
N GLY A 95 -1.77 2.70 -17.21
CA GLY A 95 -2.91 3.33 -16.54
C GLY A 95 -4.04 2.35 -16.17
N ASN A 96 -3.83 1.06 -16.38
CA ASN A 96 -4.79 0.02 -16.06
C ASN A 96 -4.67 -0.43 -14.61
N ILE A 97 -5.78 -0.93 -14.07
CA ILE A 97 -5.80 -1.56 -12.75
C ILE A 97 -5.02 -2.87 -12.81
N ALA A 98 -4.13 -3.04 -11.83
CA ALA A 98 -3.36 -4.27 -11.65
C ALA A 98 -3.65 -4.88 -10.28
N SER A 99 -3.22 -6.13 -10.09
CA SER A 99 -3.31 -6.79 -8.79
C SER A 99 -2.48 -6.06 -7.73
N SER A 100 -3.14 -5.68 -6.63
CA SER A 100 -2.58 -4.96 -5.48
C SER A 100 -2.65 -5.77 -4.20
N LYS A 101 -2.71 -7.10 -4.29
CA LYS A 101 -2.67 -7.95 -3.09
C LYS A 101 -1.39 -7.64 -2.28
N PRO A 102 -1.51 -7.32 -0.98
CA PRO A 102 -0.35 -7.05 -0.16
C PRO A 102 0.62 -8.22 -0.13
N CYS A 103 1.93 -7.91 -0.09
CA CYS A 103 2.93 -8.95 0.12
C CYS A 103 2.80 -9.57 1.52
N ALA A 104 3.41 -10.74 1.72
CA ALA A 104 3.35 -11.46 3.00
C ALA A 104 3.82 -10.60 4.19
N ASN A 105 4.87 -9.78 3.99
CA ASN A 105 5.39 -8.90 5.04
C ASN A 105 4.39 -7.77 5.40
N CYS A 106 3.83 -7.08 4.41
CA CYS A 106 2.82 -6.03 4.64
C CYS A 106 1.55 -6.61 5.29
N MET A 107 1.09 -7.77 4.82
CA MET A 107 -0.07 -8.45 5.39
C MET A 107 0.18 -8.87 6.85
N ASN A 108 1.37 -9.40 7.16
CA ASN A 108 1.71 -9.76 8.53
C ASN A 108 1.71 -8.53 9.46
N MET A 109 2.29 -7.42 9.00
CA MET A 109 2.31 -6.18 9.77
C MET A 109 0.89 -5.65 10.03
N LEU A 110 0.03 -5.63 9.01
CA LEU A 110 -1.37 -5.26 9.15
C LEU A 110 -2.08 -6.14 10.21
N ARG A 111 -1.87 -7.46 10.16
CA ARG A 111 -2.43 -8.41 11.15
C ARG A 111 -1.95 -8.13 12.57
N THR A 112 -0.66 -7.86 12.76
CA THR A 112 -0.11 -7.50 14.08
C THR A 112 -0.77 -6.25 14.66
N MET A 113 -1.15 -5.30 13.80
CA MET A 113 -1.85 -4.08 14.21
C MET A 113 -3.37 -4.25 14.34
N GLY A 114 -3.90 -5.45 14.11
CA GLY A 114 -5.31 -5.76 14.29
C GLY A 114 -6.25 -5.16 13.24
N PHE A 115 -5.78 -4.82 12.03
CA PHE A 115 -6.62 -4.16 11.01
C PHE A 115 -8.00 -4.81 10.80
N LYS A 116 -9.04 -4.01 10.57
CA LYS A 116 -10.41 -4.50 10.40
C LYS A 116 -10.58 -5.31 9.11
N ARG A 117 -10.25 -4.68 7.98
CA ARG A 117 -10.42 -5.23 6.62
C ARG A 117 -9.44 -4.59 5.65
N ILE A 118 -9.05 -5.36 4.63
CA ILE A 118 -8.26 -4.86 3.52
C ILE A 118 -8.94 -5.24 2.21
N TYR A 119 -9.11 -4.27 1.35
CA TYR A 119 -9.63 -4.41 0.00
C TYR A 119 -8.48 -4.12 -0.95
N TYR A 120 -8.32 -4.94 -1.98
CA TYR A 120 -7.30 -4.74 -2.99
C TYR A 120 -7.87 -4.98 -4.37
N THR A 121 -7.38 -4.22 -5.35
CA THR A 121 -7.67 -4.46 -6.76
C THR A 121 -7.08 -5.78 -7.23
N ASN A 122 -7.79 -6.45 -8.13
CA ASN A 122 -7.28 -7.58 -8.91
C ASN A 122 -7.48 -7.28 -10.39
N SER A 123 -6.59 -7.80 -11.24
CA SER A 123 -6.70 -7.78 -12.70
C SER A 123 -7.41 -9.04 -13.19
#